data_AF-A0A7X4D6X0-F1
#
_entry.id   AF-A0A7X4D6X0-F1
#
_cell.length_a   1.000
_cell.length_b   1.000
_cell.length_c   1.000
_cell.angle_alpha   90.00
_cell.angle_beta   90.00
_cell.angle_gamma   90.00
#
_symmetry.space_group_name_H-M   'P 1'
#
loop_
_entity.id
_entity.type
_entity.pdbx_description
1 polymer ?
#
loop_
_entity_poly.entity_id
_entity_poly.type
_entity_poly.pdbx_seq_one_letter_code
_entity_poly.pdbx_strand_id
1 'polypeptide(L)'
;MQKWEQLDGSKRPIEVAQITVDVVYKRLPPGVLKELRPRNPKNDKGRRDHKHHQFLTPKKGHPKLRDHLLIVVAMMKGASTWDSFHRSLARSRPFLNEQIPLLYEEE
;
A
#
# COMPACT_ATOMS: atom_id res chain seq x y z
N MET A 1 -8.93 -11.06 -7.90
CA MET A 1 -9.60 -9.86 -8.48
C MET A 1 -11.08 -9.70 -8.02
N GLN A 2 -11.59 -10.49 -7.07
CA GLN A 2 -13.03 -10.60 -6.76
C GLN A 2 -13.66 -9.49 -5.89
N LYS A 3 -12.89 -8.68 -5.15
CA LYS A 3 -13.48 -7.71 -4.20
C LYS A 3 -13.99 -6.42 -4.87
N TRP A 4 -13.58 -6.15 -6.11
CA TRP A 4 -13.79 -4.86 -6.80
C TRP A 4 -15.16 -4.74 -7.49
N GLU A 5 -15.79 -5.87 -7.83
CA GLU A 5 -17.08 -5.89 -8.53
C GLU A 5 -18.26 -5.57 -7.62
N GLN A 6 -18.11 -5.79 -6.31
CA GLN A 6 -19.18 -5.62 -5.31
C GLN A 6 -19.31 -4.17 -4.79
N LEU A 7 -18.52 -3.24 -5.34
CA LEU A 7 -18.42 -1.88 -4.81
C LEU A 7 -19.31 -0.92 -5.59
N ASP A 8 -20.20 -0.23 -4.88
CA ASP A 8 -20.93 0.93 -5.37
C ASP A 8 -19.92 1.98 -5.91
N GLY A 9 -20.20 2.52 -7.10
CA GLY A 9 -19.34 3.51 -7.77
C GLY A 9 -18.97 4.70 -6.88
N SER A 10 -19.85 5.07 -5.94
CA SER A 10 -19.63 6.14 -4.98
C SER A 10 -18.56 5.81 -3.91
N LYS A 11 -18.41 4.55 -3.52
CA LYS A 11 -17.51 4.07 -2.45
C LYS A 11 -16.13 3.66 -2.97
N ARG A 12 -16.03 3.31 -4.26
CA ARG A 12 -14.78 2.88 -4.92
C ARG A 12 -13.57 3.79 -4.64
N PRO A 13 -13.66 5.13 -4.67
CA PRO A 13 -12.48 5.99 -4.43
C PRO A 13 -11.90 5.85 -3.01
N ILE A 14 -12.76 5.68 -2.00
CA ILE A 14 -12.34 5.56 -0.60
C ILE A 14 -11.64 4.22 -0.38
N GLU A 15 -12.19 3.15 -0.94
CA GLU A 15 -11.63 1.82 -0.81
C GLU A 15 -10.29 1.67 -1.54
N VAL A 16 -10.18 2.22 -2.75
CA VAL A 16 -8.90 2.29 -3.47
C VAL A 16 -7.86 3.07 -2.67
N ALA A 17 -8.27 4.15 -1.99
CA ALA A 17 -7.37 4.90 -1.12
C ALA A 17 -6.90 4.06 0.08
N GLN A 18 -7.80 3.31 0.72
CA GLN A 18 -7.44 2.40 1.83
C GLN A 18 -6.49 1.30 1.37
N ILE A 19 -6.73 0.71 0.20
CA ILE A 19 -5.88 -0.32 -0.39
C ILE A 19 -4.49 0.24 -0.74
N THR A 20 -4.43 1.46 -1.28
CA THR A 20 -3.17 2.14 -1.56
C THR A 20 -2.39 2.39 -0.26
N VAL A 21 -3.06 2.81 0.81
CA VAL A 21 -2.43 2.98 2.12
C VAL A 21 -1.88 1.65 2.63
N ASP A 22 -2.65 0.57 2.48
CA ASP A 22 -2.24 -0.77 2.90
C ASP A 22 -1.02 -1.26 2.10
N VAL A 23 -1.18 -1.43 0.79
CA VAL A 23 -0.20 -2.05 -0.11
C VAL A 23 1.08 -1.23 -0.28
N VAL A 24 0.97 0.10 -0.23
CA VAL A 24 2.10 1.00 -0.52
C VAL A 24 2.60 1.67 0.75
N TYR A 25 1.79 2.53 1.37
CA TYR A 25 2.30 3.48 2.36
C TYR A 25 2.63 2.87 3.72
N LYS A 26 1.87 1.89 4.20
CA LYS A 26 2.15 1.20 5.48
C LYS A 26 3.42 0.35 5.44
N ARG A 27 3.88 -0.02 4.23
CA ARG A 27 5.06 -0.86 3.99
C ARG A 27 6.32 -0.04 3.66
N LEU A 28 6.21 1.29 3.72
CA LEU A 28 7.38 2.18 3.64
C LEU A 28 8.21 2.08 4.92
N PRO A 29 9.50 2.52 4.88
CA PRO A 29 10.36 2.53 6.05
C PRO A 29 9.71 3.21 7.27
N PRO A 30 10.11 2.81 8.49
CA PRO A 30 9.60 3.37 9.73
C PRO A 30 9.62 4.90 9.74
N GLY A 31 8.54 5.50 10.25
CA GLY A 31 8.43 6.96 10.37
C GLY A 31 8.00 7.70 9.10
N VAL A 32 8.20 7.13 7.90
CA VAL A 32 7.89 7.84 6.64
C VAL A 32 6.40 8.22 6.55
N LEU A 33 5.48 7.27 6.77
CA LEU A 33 4.05 7.58 6.73
C LEU A 33 3.63 8.52 7.87
N LYS A 34 4.28 8.41 9.04
CA LYS A 34 4.03 9.28 10.20
C LYS A 34 4.39 10.74 9.89
N GLU A 35 5.47 10.97 9.14
CA GLU A 35 5.90 12.30 8.69
C GLU A 35 5.10 12.83 7.50
N LEU A 36 4.68 11.95 6.59
CA LEU A 36 3.88 12.34 5.42
C LEU A 36 2.48 12.82 5.77
N ARG A 37 1.88 12.30 6.84
CA ARG A 37 0.53 12.69 7.30
C ARG A 37 0.41 14.16 7.71
N PRO A 38 1.27 14.72 8.58
CA PRO A 38 1.23 16.15 8.92
C PRO A 38 1.71 17.06 7.78
N ARG A 39 2.62 16.60 6.92
CA ARG A 39 3.07 17.37 5.74
C ARG A 39 2.00 17.50 4.66
N ASN A 40 1.06 16.56 4.62
CA ASN A 40 -0.07 16.57 3.69
C ASN A 40 -1.36 16.26 4.47
N PRO A 41 -1.84 17.24 5.26
CA PRO A 41 -3.00 17.07 6.13
C PRO A 41 -4.28 16.93 5.31
N LYS A 42 -5.36 16.47 5.96
CA LYS A 42 -6.69 16.55 5.37
C LYS A 42 -7.22 17.96 5.53
N ASN A 43 -7.87 18.49 4.50
CA ASN A 43 -8.67 19.70 4.57
C ASN A 43 -10.02 19.42 5.28
N ASP A 44 -10.83 20.47 5.46
CA ASP A 44 -12.12 20.40 6.16
C ASP A 44 -13.12 19.44 5.50
N LYS A 45 -12.92 19.15 4.20
CA LYS A 45 -13.73 18.20 3.42
C LYS A 45 -13.19 16.77 3.50
N GLY A 46 -12.20 16.50 4.35
CA GLY A 46 -11.57 15.19 4.55
C GLY A 46 -10.64 14.74 3.42
N ARG A 47 -10.36 15.61 2.42
CA ARG A 47 -9.51 15.33 1.27
C ARG A 47 -8.10 15.88 1.48
N ARG A 48 -7.14 15.42 0.68
CA ARG A 48 -5.79 15.99 0.64
C ARG A 48 -5.66 16.80 -0.64
N ASP A 49 -5.07 17.99 -0.52
CA ASP A 49 -4.86 18.87 -1.66
C ASP A 49 -3.70 18.36 -2.55
N HIS A 50 -2.78 17.61 -1.96
CA HIS A 50 -1.62 17.04 -2.63
C HIS A 50 -1.52 15.52 -2.48
N LYS A 51 -0.62 14.89 -3.23
CA LYS A 51 -0.33 13.44 -3.15
C LYS A 51 0.86 13.21 -2.23
N HIS A 52 0.81 12.19 -1.38
CA HIS A 52 1.89 11.92 -0.42
C HIS A 52 3.28 11.73 -1.06
N HIS A 53 3.36 11.10 -2.24
CA HIS A 53 4.66 10.91 -2.91
C HIS A 53 5.34 12.23 -3.30
N GLN A 54 4.61 13.34 -3.46
CA GLN A 54 5.19 14.65 -3.81
C GLN A 54 6.06 15.22 -2.69
N PHE A 55 5.90 14.74 -1.45
CA PHE A 55 6.68 15.17 -0.29
C PHE A 55 7.91 14.29 -0.01
N LEU A 56 8.16 13.29 -0.86
CA LEU A 56 9.36 12.46 -0.78
C LEU A 56 10.56 13.14 -1.41
N THR A 57 11.76 12.81 -0.94
CA THR A 57 12.98 13.40 -1.48
C THR A 57 13.26 12.90 -2.90
N PRO A 58 13.60 13.78 -3.87
CA PRO A 58 13.80 13.38 -5.26
C PRO A 58 14.92 12.34 -5.46
N LYS A 59 16.03 12.49 -4.74
CA LYS A 59 17.23 11.64 -4.92
C LYS A 59 17.16 10.28 -4.22
N LYS A 60 16.31 10.12 -3.19
CA LYS A 60 16.27 8.90 -2.36
C LYS A 60 14.86 8.35 -2.19
N GLY A 61 13.89 9.20 -1.88
CA GLY A 61 12.51 8.82 -1.65
C GLY A 61 11.78 8.34 -2.89
N HIS A 62 11.86 9.07 -4.02
CA HIS A 62 11.20 8.63 -5.26
C HIS A 62 11.76 7.31 -5.82
N PRO A 63 13.10 7.10 -5.92
CA PRO A 63 13.64 5.83 -6.38
C PRO A 63 13.18 4.65 -5.52
N LYS A 64 13.23 4.78 -4.19
CA LYS A 64 12.78 3.71 -3.27
C LYS A 64 11.29 3.41 -3.40
N LEU A 65 10.45 4.45 -3.55
CA LEU A 65 9.02 4.26 -3.77
C LEU A 65 8.77 3.55 -5.11
N ARG A 66 9.49 3.94 -6.17
CA ARG A 66 9.38 3.30 -7.49
C ARG A 66 9.74 1.81 -7.40
N ASP A 67 10.85 1.47 -6.76
CA ASP A 67 11.30 0.09 -6.63
C ASP A 67 10.29 -0.76 -5.82
N HIS A 68 9.69 -0.17 -4.77
CA HIS A 68 8.59 -0.81 -4.03
C HIS A 68 7.36 -1.05 -4.92
N LEU A 69 6.95 -0.06 -5.71
CA LEU A 69 5.82 -0.18 -6.63
C LEU A 69 6.07 -1.25 -7.70
N LEU A 70 7.29 -1.37 -8.22
CA LEU A 70 7.64 -2.43 -9.18
C LEU A 70 7.44 -3.82 -8.58
N ILE A 71 7.86 -4.02 -7.33
CA ILE A 71 7.67 -5.30 -6.62
C ILE A 71 6.19 -5.59 -6.38
N VAL A 72 5.43 -4.60 -5.91
CA VAL A 72 3.98 -4.72 -5.72
C VAL A 72 3.30 -5.12 -7.03
N VAL A 73 3.59 -4.42 -8.13
CA VAL A 73 2.99 -4.70 -9.44
C VAL A 73 3.37 -6.09 -9.94
N ALA A 74 4.64 -6.50 -9.79
CA ALA A 74 5.08 -7.84 -10.17
C ALA A 74 4.33 -8.93 -9.39
N MET A 75 4.20 -8.77 -8.07
CA MET A 75 3.45 -9.72 -7.23
C MET A 75 1.96 -9.73 -7.54
N MET A 76 1.35 -8.57 -7.81
CA MET A 76 -0.05 -8.51 -8.24
C MET A 76 -0.26 -9.26 -9.54
N LYS A 77 0.64 -9.10 -10.53
CA LYS A 77 0.55 -9.80 -11.82
C LYS A 77 0.76 -11.31 -11.71
N GLY A 78 1.61 -11.74 -10.78
CA GLY A 78 1.88 -13.16 -10.54
C GLY A 78 0.81 -13.87 -9.69
N ALA A 79 -0.13 -13.15 -9.09
CA ALA A 79 -1.11 -13.72 -8.18
C ALA A 79 -2.45 -14.02 -8.88
N SER A 80 -2.97 -15.23 -8.64
CA SER A 80 -4.29 -15.65 -9.11
C SER A 80 -5.44 -15.05 -8.31
N THR A 81 -5.24 -14.77 -7.02
CA THR A 81 -6.26 -14.25 -6.11
C THR A 81 -5.74 -13.07 -5.32
N TRP A 82 -6.65 -12.31 -4.71
CA TRP A 82 -6.26 -11.19 -3.84
C TRP A 82 -5.49 -11.69 -2.61
N ASP A 83 -5.92 -12.81 -2.04
CA ASP A 83 -5.31 -13.34 -0.83
C ASP A 83 -3.92 -13.94 -1.11
N SER A 84 -3.72 -14.59 -2.27
CA SER A 84 -2.38 -15.07 -2.64
C SER A 84 -1.40 -13.92 -2.89
N PHE A 85 -1.87 -12.83 -3.49
CA PHE A 85 -1.12 -11.57 -3.59
C PHE A 85 -0.78 -11.02 -2.20
N HIS A 86 -1.77 -10.85 -1.33
CA HIS A 86 -1.58 -10.21 -0.03
C HIS A 86 -0.63 -11.01 0.86
N ARG A 87 -0.74 -12.35 0.88
CA ARG A 87 0.21 -13.24 1.58
C ARG A 87 1.64 -13.10 1.05
N SER A 88 1.81 -13.12 -0.27
CA SER A 88 3.13 -12.97 -0.90
C SER A 88 3.74 -11.60 -0.63
N LEU A 89 2.91 -10.55 -0.66
CA LEU A 89 3.32 -9.20 -0.34
C LEU A 89 3.68 -9.05 1.15
N ALA A 90 2.87 -9.58 2.07
CA ALA A 90 3.16 -9.55 3.50
C ALA A 90 4.48 -10.25 3.84
N ARG A 91 4.81 -11.35 3.15
CA ARG A 91 6.08 -12.06 3.35
C ARG A 91 7.29 -11.27 2.84
N SER A 92 7.19 -10.70 1.65
CA SER A 92 8.30 -9.96 1.03
C SER A 92 8.47 -8.54 1.56
N ARG A 93 7.37 -7.91 1.96
CA ARG A 93 7.21 -6.53 2.40
C ARG A 93 6.24 -6.48 3.58
N PRO A 94 6.64 -6.98 4.76
CA PRO A 94 5.80 -6.99 5.96
C PRO A 94 5.46 -5.57 6.42
N PHE A 95 4.37 -5.43 7.17
CA PHE A 95 4.18 -4.19 7.92
C PHE A 95 5.25 -4.06 9.00
N LEU A 96 5.54 -2.81 9.33
CA LEU A 96 6.42 -2.52 10.45
C LEU A 96 5.83 -3.12 11.74
N ASN A 97 6.64 -3.91 12.45
CA ASN A 97 6.31 -4.56 13.74
C ASN A 97 5.18 -5.59 13.66
N GLU A 98 4.93 -6.18 12.49
CA GLU A 98 3.95 -7.25 12.34
C GLU A 98 4.62 -8.63 12.34
N GLN A 99 3.93 -9.62 12.90
CA GLN A 99 4.36 -11.02 12.84
C GLN A 99 4.19 -11.54 11.39
N ILE A 100 5.24 -12.16 10.86
CA ILE A 100 5.21 -12.73 9.52
C ILE A 100 4.45 -14.06 9.59
N PRO A 101 3.45 -14.31 8.71
CA PRO A 101 2.78 -15.60 8.64
C PRO A 101 3.78 -16.69 8.21
N LEU A 102 3.94 -17.72 9.06
CA LEU A 102 4.72 -18.90 8.71
C LEU A 102 4.01 -19.70 7.61
N LEU A 103 4.81 -20.28 6.72
CA LEU A 103 4.31 -21.30 5.79
C LEU A 103 4.15 -22.59 6.58
N TYR A 104 2.92 -23.00 6.79
CA TYR A 104 2.63 -24.41 7.07
C TYR A 104 2.37 -25.07 5.73
N GLU A 105 3.11 -26.13 5.44
CA GLU A 105 2.68 -27.09 4.42
C GLU A 105 1.51 -27.84 5.06
N GLU A 106 0.29 -27.56 4.59
CA GLU A 106 -0.85 -28.41 4.93
C GLU A 106 -0.59 -29.76 4.25
N GLU A 107 -0.34 -30.81 5.04
CA GLU A 107 -0.24 -32.21 4.58
C GLU A 107 -1.54 -32.69 3.92
#